data_AF-A0A2G9HLI5-F1
#
_entry.id   AF-A0A2G9HLI5-F1
#
_cell.length_a   1.000
_cell.length_b   1.000
_cell.length_c   1.000
_cell.angle_alpha   90.00
_cell.angle_beta   90.00
_cell.angle_gamma   90.00
#
_symmetry.space_group_name_H-M   'P 1'
#
loop_
_entity.id
_entity.type
_entity.pdbx_description
1 polymer ?
#
loop_
_entity_poly.entity_id
_entity_poly.type
_entity_poly.pdbx_seq_one_letter_code
_entity_poly.pdbx_strand_id
1 'polypeptide(L)'
;MENCMENARLLKEGINKTGRFNILSKDIGVPLVAFSLKDSRRYTVFQISESLRRFGWIVPAYTMPPDAEHIALLRVVIREDFSHSLAERLVSDIQKVIKELDELPPRATVEAANSVNDTQKEICSYGRRISDKKTSGVC
;
A
#
# COMPACT_ATOMS: atom_id res chain seq x y z
N MET A 1 -0.99 -14.59 -16.39
CA MET A 1 -1.02 -14.30 -14.94
C MET A 1 0.29 -14.65 -14.23
N GLU A 2 1.05 -15.65 -14.68
CA GLU A 2 2.33 -16.05 -14.06
C GLU A 2 3.34 -14.87 -13.97
N ASN A 3 3.49 -14.10 -15.05
CA ASN A 3 4.37 -12.92 -15.07
C ASN A 3 3.98 -11.86 -14.02
N CYS A 4 2.68 -11.63 -13.79
CA CYS A 4 2.22 -10.67 -12.78
C CYS A 4 2.55 -11.14 -11.36
N MET A 5 2.41 -12.45 -11.10
CA MET A 5 2.77 -13.04 -9.81
C MET A 5 4.28 -12.96 -9.56
N GLU A 6 5.09 -13.18 -10.59
CA GLU A 6 6.54 -13.07 -10.49
C GLU A 6 6.98 -11.63 -10.21
N ASN A 7 6.44 -10.65 -10.94
CA ASN A 7 6.72 -9.24 -10.67
C ASN A 7 6.24 -8.81 -9.28
N ALA A 8 5.14 -9.38 -8.77
CA ALA A 8 4.69 -9.15 -7.39
C ALA A 8 5.68 -9.71 -6.36
N ARG A 9 6.25 -10.90 -6.58
CA ARG A 9 7.28 -11.49 -5.71
C ARG A 9 8.55 -10.64 -5.68
N LEU A 10 9.01 -10.20 -6.83
CA LEU A 10 10.20 -9.34 -6.94
C LEU A 10 10.02 -8.02 -6.20
N LEU A 11 8.86 -7.38 -6.38
CA LEU A 11 8.53 -6.17 -5.64
C LEU A 11 8.47 -6.44 -4.12
N LYS A 12 7.83 -7.53 -3.70
CA LYS A 12 7.75 -7.95 -2.30
C LYS A 12 9.15 -8.16 -1.70
N GLU A 13 10.05 -8.84 -2.41
CA GLU A 13 11.42 -9.05 -1.96
C GLU A 13 12.21 -7.75 -1.88
N GLY A 14 12.09 -6.88 -2.88
CA GLY A 14 12.73 -5.57 -2.88
C GLY A 14 12.31 -4.71 -1.70
N ILE A 15 11.02 -4.71 -1.37
CA ILE A 15 10.47 -4.02 -0.20
C ILE A 15 10.96 -4.68 1.10
N ASN A 16 10.95 -6.01 1.18
CA ASN A 16 11.40 -6.73 2.37
C ASN A 16 12.89 -6.47 2.67
N LYS A 17 13.73 -6.39 1.63
CA LYS A 17 15.17 -6.06 1.74
C LYS A 17 15.43 -4.68 2.35
N THR A 18 14.49 -3.73 2.26
CA THR A 18 14.65 -2.43 2.93
C THR A 18 14.62 -2.53 4.46
N GLY A 19 14.03 -3.59 5.01
CA GLY A 19 13.90 -3.80 6.46
C GLY A 19 12.93 -2.85 7.17
N ARG A 20 12.42 -1.81 6.49
CA ARG A 20 11.57 -0.75 7.05
C ARG A 20 10.08 -1.11 7.10
N PHE A 21 9.64 -2.05 6.28
CA PHE A 21 8.22 -2.38 6.11
C PHE A 21 7.87 -3.79 6.60
N ASN A 22 6.62 -3.95 7.01
CA ASN A 22 5.97 -5.24 7.23
C ASN A 22 5.10 -5.57 6.04
N ILE A 23 5.31 -6.73 5.42
CA ILE A 23 4.46 -7.22 4.34
C ILE A 23 3.19 -7.83 4.93
N LEU A 24 2.03 -7.38 4.47
CA LEU A 24 0.71 -7.84 4.90
C LEU A 24 0.03 -8.72 3.84
N SER A 25 0.47 -8.65 2.58
CA SER A 25 -0.08 -9.46 1.48
C SER A 25 0.42 -10.91 1.52
N LYS A 26 -0.49 -11.84 1.21
CA LYS A 26 -0.21 -13.27 1.02
C LYS A 26 0.38 -13.53 -0.38
N ASP A 27 1.11 -14.63 -0.53
CA ASP A 27 1.73 -15.04 -1.81
C ASP A 27 0.75 -15.70 -2.80
N ILE A 28 -0.43 -16.09 -2.31
CA ILE A 28 -1.45 -16.78 -3.09
C ILE A 28 -2.64 -15.85 -3.25
N GLY A 29 -3.12 -15.70 -4.49
CA GLY A 29 -4.32 -14.94 -4.82
C GLY A 29 -4.07 -13.85 -5.86
N VAL A 30 -4.59 -12.65 -5.59
CA VAL A 30 -4.49 -11.51 -6.50
C VAL A 30 -3.04 -10.99 -6.51
N PRO A 31 -2.45 -10.70 -7.68
CA PRO A 31 -1.09 -10.16 -7.78
C PRO A 31 -1.05 -8.72 -7.25
N LEU A 32 -0.82 -8.58 -5.94
CA LEU A 32 -0.68 -7.30 -5.27
C LEU A 32 0.30 -7.43 -4.10
N VAL A 33 0.90 -6.30 -3.74
CA VAL A 33 1.75 -6.19 -2.55
C VAL A 33 1.16 -5.12 -1.64
N ALA A 34 0.81 -5.53 -0.42
CA ALA A 34 0.32 -4.64 0.63
C ALA A 34 1.33 -4.63 1.78
N PHE A 35 1.76 -3.45 2.20
CA PHE A 35 2.80 -3.33 3.21
C PHE A 35 2.61 -2.09 4.10
N SER A 36 2.93 -2.22 5.37
CA SER A 36 2.86 -1.15 6.37
C SER A 36 4.25 -0.79 6.87
N LEU A 37 4.41 0.42 7.42
CA LEU A 37 5.66 0.87 8.00
C LEU A 37 5.84 0.26 9.40
N LYS A 38 7.03 -0.25 9.73
CA LYS A 38 7.31 -0.82 11.07
C LYS A 38 7.36 0.24 12.16
N ASP A 39 7.94 1.39 11.86
CA ASP A 39 8.07 2.53 12.77
C ASP A 39 7.51 3.79 12.12
N SER A 40 6.37 4.26 12.61
CA SER A 40 5.69 5.45 12.11
C SER A 40 5.94 6.71 12.94
N ARG A 41 6.99 6.74 13.77
CA ARG A 41 7.30 7.89 14.65
C ARG A 41 7.75 9.14 13.89
N ARG A 42 8.49 8.98 12.79
CA ARG A 42 9.09 10.10 12.04
C ARG A 42 8.22 10.56 10.88
N TYR A 43 7.60 9.61 10.19
CA TYR A 43 6.74 9.84 9.04
C TYR A 43 5.69 8.73 8.92
N THR A 44 4.62 9.02 8.18
CA THR A 44 3.53 8.08 7.95
C THR A 44 3.56 7.51 6.54
N VAL A 45 2.87 6.39 6.31
CA VAL A 45 2.69 5.81 4.97
C VAL A 45 2.01 6.78 3.97
N PHE A 46 1.23 7.74 4.48
CA PHE A 46 0.61 8.78 3.67
C PHE A 46 1.64 9.76 3.10
N GLN A 47 2.64 10.15 3.88
CA GLN A 47 3.74 11.00 3.42
C GLN A 47 4.63 10.28 2.40
N ILE A 48 4.80 8.96 2.55
CA ILE A 48 5.49 8.14 1.55
C ILE A 48 4.68 8.13 0.24
N SER A 49 3.37 7.87 0.31
CA SER A 49 2.47 7.92 -0.87
C SER A 49 2.53 9.26 -1.59
N GLU A 50 2.48 10.37 -0.84
CA GLU A 50 2.58 11.73 -1.38
C GLU A 50 3.94 11.97 -2.04
N SER A 51 5.03 11.58 -1.39
CA SER A 51 6.39 11.77 -1.91
C SER A 51 6.64 10.96 -3.17
N LEU A 52 6.05 9.76 -3.28
CA LEU A 52 6.11 8.92 -4.47
C LEU A 52 5.44 9.58 -5.70
N ARG A 53 4.49 10.50 -5.51
CA ARG A 53 3.86 11.23 -6.62
C ARG A 53 4.86 12.08 -7.40
N ARG A 54 5.93 12.57 -6.76
CA ARG A 54 7.01 13.33 -7.43
C ARG A 54 7.73 12.50 -8.51
N PHE A 55 7.74 11.18 -8.35
CA PHE A 55 8.33 10.24 -9.30
C PHE A 55 7.31 9.73 -10.33
N GLY A 56 6.06 10.21 -10.27
CA GLY A 56 4.97 9.78 -11.15
C GLY A 56 4.19 8.57 -10.64
N TRP A 57 4.49 8.06 -9.43
CA TRP A 57 3.81 6.90 -8.88
C TRP A 57 2.54 7.30 -8.12
N ILE A 58 1.44 6.59 -8.39
CA ILE A 58 0.19 6.71 -7.65
C ILE A 58 -0.02 5.44 -6.83
N VAL A 59 0.52 5.43 -5.61
CA VAL A 59 0.38 4.29 -4.68
C VAL A 59 -0.62 4.66 -3.59
N PRO A 60 -1.80 4.02 -3.52
CA PRO A 60 -2.80 4.31 -2.49
C PRO A 60 -2.29 3.89 -1.10
N ALA A 61 -2.43 4.80 -0.14
CA ALA A 61 -2.26 4.55 1.28
C ALA A 61 -3.61 4.64 1.99
N TYR A 62 -3.88 3.72 2.92
CA TYR A 62 -5.12 3.69 3.69
C TYR A 62 -4.97 3.02 5.06
N THR A 63 -5.84 3.35 6.00
CA THR A 63 -5.94 2.72 7.32
C THR A 63 -6.77 1.44 7.25
N MET A 64 -6.56 0.48 8.12
CA MET A 64 -7.41 -0.71 8.16
C MET A 64 -8.81 -0.38 8.71
N PRO A 65 -9.83 -1.23 8.45
CA PRO A 65 -11.20 -1.05 8.95
C PRO A 65 -11.27 -0.96 10.50
N PRO A 66 -12.46 -0.64 11.05
CA PRO A 66 -12.70 -0.63 12.49
C PRO A 66 -12.14 -1.88 13.17
N ASP A 67 -11.58 -1.72 14.37
CA ASP A 67 -10.81 -2.72 15.14
C ASP A 67 -9.34 -2.92 14.70
N ALA A 68 -8.91 -2.30 13.59
CA ALA A 68 -7.52 -2.33 13.14
C ALA A 68 -6.98 -0.96 12.65
N GLU A 69 -7.70 0.14 12.93
CA GLU A 69 -7.42 1.50 12.41
C GLU A 69 -6.01 2.03 12.66
N HIS A 70 -5.33 1.51 13.69
CA HIS A 70 -3.93 1.82 13.99
C HIS A 70 -2.94 1.32 12.93
N ILE A 71 -3.37 0.44 12.01
CA ILE A 71 -2.56 -0.08 10.92
C ILE A 71 -2.86 0.72 9.66
N ALA A 72 -1.88 1.50 9.21
CA ALA A 72 -1.91 2.15 7.90
C ALA A 72 -0.93 1.45 6.94
N LEU A 73 -1.36 1.24 5.69
CA LEU A 73 -0.61 0.48 4.70
C LEU A 73 -0.65 1.13 3.31
N LEU A 74 0.29 0.73 2.46
CA LEU A 74 0.33 1.02 1.03
C LEU A 74 -0.07 -0.24 0.26
N ARG A 75 -0.81 -0.07 -0.85
CA ARG A 75 -1.19 -1.18 -1.74
C ARG A 75 -0.76 -0.94 -3.18
N VAL A 76 0.11 -1.80 -3.70
CA VAL A 76 0.50 -1.83 -5.11
C VAL A 76 -0.17 -3.02 -5.78
N VAL A 77 -0.98 -2.76 -6.81
CA VAL A 77 -1.64 -3.82 -7.60
C VAL A 77 -0.84 -4.02 -8.88
N ILE A 78 -0.43 -5.25 -9.15
CA ILE A 78 0.38 -5.61 -10.30
C ILE A 78 -0.54 -6.03 -11.43
N ARG A 79 -0.44 -5.31 -12.55
CA ARG A 79 -1.22 -5.53 -13.76
C ARG A 79 -0.32 -6.15 -14.84
N GLU A 80 -0.90 -6.47 -15.99
CA GLU A 80 -0.18 -7.09 -17.11
C GLU A 80 0.90 -6.18 -17.72
N ASP A 81 0.68 -4.86 -17.68
CA ASP A 81 1.60 -3.82 -18.14
C ASP A 81 2.71 -3.50 -17.13
N PHE A 82 2.65 -4.05 -15.91
CA PHE A 82 3.65 -3.81 -14.89
C PHE A 82 4.85 -4.76 -15.08
N SER A 83 5.88 -4.27 -15.77
CA SER A 83 7.10 -5.01 -16.08
C SER A 83 8.04 -5.17 -14.87
N HIS A 84 9.01 -6.09 -15.01
CA HIS A 84 10.10 -6.28 -14.05
C HIS A 84 10.89 -4.98 -13.81
N SER A 85 11.21 -4.23 -14.87
CA SER A 85 11.94 -2.97 -14.78
C SER A 85 11.15 -1.89 -14.03
N LEU A 86 9.82 -1.87 -14.15
CA LEU A 86 8.97 -0.99 -13.35
C LEU A 86 8.97 -1.38 -11.88
N ALA A 87 8.99 -2.68 -11.57
CA ALA A 87 9.10 -3.18 -10.20
C ALA A 87 10.41 -2.71 -9.55
N GLU A 88 11.55 -2.90 -10.22
CA GLU A 88 12.86 -2.46 -9.73
C GLU A 88 12.93 -0.94 -9.55
N ARG A 89 12.40 -0.20 -10.53
CA ARG A 89 12.34 1.27 -10.45
C ARG A 89 11.50 1.73 -9.27
N LEU A 90 10.34 1.12 -9.04
CA LEU A 90 9.49 1.44 -7.89
C LEU A 90 10.22 1.18 -6.57
N VAL A 91 10.92 0.06 -6.43
CA VAL A 91 11.73 -0.24 -5.23
C VAL A 91 12.83 0.81 -5.04
N SER A 92 13.54 1.18 -6.10
CA SER A 92 14.58 2.21 -6.04
C SER A 92 14.03 3.57 -5.60
N ASP A 93 12.88 3.99 -6.16
CA ASP A 93 12.26 5.27 -5.82
C ASP A 93 11.70 5.26 -4.38
N ILE A 94 11.16 4.14 -3.91
CA ILE A 94 10.78 3.96 -2.50
C ILE A 94 11.99 4.13 -1.57
N GLN A 95 13.14 3.53 -1.90
CA GLN A 95 14.35 3.69 -1.10
C GLN A 95 14.85 5.13 -1.05
N LYS A 96 14.79 5.85 -2.18
CA LYS A 96 15.13 7.29 -2.22
C LYS A 96 14.20 8.11 -1.34
N VAL A 97 12.88 7.90 -1.46
CA VAL A 97 11.88 8.60 -0.64
C VAL A 97 12.11 8.35 0.85
N ILE A 98 12.37 7.10 1.25
CA ILE A 98 12.66 6.77 2.65
C ILE A 98 13.90 7.50 3.13
N LYS A 99 14.97 7.49 2.34
CA LYS A 99 16.23 8.18 2.68
C LYS A 99 16.01 9.69 2.83
N GLU A 100 15.27 10.32 1.91
CA GLU A 100 14.91 11.73 2.00
C GLU A 100 14.09 12.03 3.27
N LEU A 101 13.10 11.19 3.59
CA LEU A 101 12.28 11.36 4.80
C LEU A 101 13.08 11.09 6.08
N ASP A 102 14.10 10.22 6.03
CA ASP A 102 15.02 9.96 7.14
C ASP A 102 15.90 11.19 7.45
N GLU A 103 16.30 11.96 6.43
CA GLU A 103 17.12 13.17 6.58
C GLU A 103 16.32 14.40 7.04
N LEU A 104 15.02 14.45 6.74
CA LEU A 104 14.15 15.55 7.14
C LEU A 104 13.81 15.51 8.64
N PRO A 105 13.61 16.67 9.30
CA PRO A 105 13.09 16.71 10.67
C PRO A 105 11.67 16.09 10.70
N PRO A 106 11.28 15.43 11.81
CA PRO A 106 9.94 14.88 11.94
C PRO A 106 8.90 15.98 11.72
N ARG A 107 8.13 15.89 10.63
CA ARG A 107 7.00 16.80 10.43
C ARG A 107 5.88 16.36 11.35
N ALA A 108 5.45 17.26 12.23
CA ALA A 108 4.21 17.08 12.99
C ALA A 108 3.07 16.71 12.02
N THR A 109 2.35 15.64 12.35
CA THR A 109 1.29 15.05 11.53
C THR A 109 0.12 16.03 11.38
N VAL A 110 0.08 16.77 10.29
CA VAL A 110 -1.10 17.56 9.89
C VAL A 110 -1.98 16.73 8.96
N GLU A 111 -3.07 16.20 9.53
CA GLU A 111 -4.45 16.22 8.98
C GLU A 111 -4.73 15.74 7.54
N ALA A 112 -3.82 15.02 6.87
CA ALA A 112 -4.10 14.43 5.54
C ALA A 112 -5.02 13.19 5.59
N ALA A 113 -5.37 12.69 6.79
CA ALA A 113 -6.19 11.49 6.97
C ALA A 113 -7.67 11.69 6.58
N ASN A 114 -8.18 12.93 6.57
CA ASN A 114 -9.63 13.17 6.53
C ASN A 114 -10.26 12.93 5.15
N SER A 115 -9.58 13.23 4.03
CA SER A 115 -10.18 13.06 2.69
C SER A 115 -10.15 11.62 2.17
N VAL A 116 -9.17 10.82 2.60
CA VAL A 116 -9.05 9.40 2.19
C VAL A 116 -10.04 8.51 2.93
N ASN A 117 -10.34 8.84 4.20
CA ASN A 117 -11.27 8.10 5.04
C ASN A 117 -12.69 8.02 4.45
N ASP A 118 -13.19 9.09 3.82
CA ASP A 118 -14.55 9.12 3.26
C ASP A 118 -14.70 8.17 2.06
N THR A 119 -13.73 8.18 1.14
CA THR A 119 -13.73 7.25 -0.02
C THR A 119 -13.62 5.80 0.46
N GLN A 120 -12.88 5.58 1.55
CA GLN A 120 -12.67 4.25 2.08
C GLN A 120 -13.88 3.68 2.81
N LYS A 121 -14.59 4.50 3.60
CA LYS A 121 -15.87 4.11 4.21
C LYS A 121 -16.87 3.68 3.13
N GLU A 122 -16.93 4.41 2.02
CA GLU A 122 -17.77 4.04 0.89
C GLU A 122 -17.38 2.69 0.28
N ILE A 123 -16.09 2.46 -0.01
CA ILE A 123 -15.59 1.18 -0.56
C ILE A 123 -15.86 0.02 0.42
N CYS A 124 -15.59 0.18 1.72
CA CYS A 124 -15.89 -0.84 2.73
C CYS A 124 -17.40 -1.12 2.83
N SER A 125 -18.23 -0.07 2.83
CA SER A 125 -19.70 -0.21 2.85
C SER A 125 -20.23 -0.95 1.60
N TYR A 126 -19.59 -0.70 0.45
CA TYR A 126 -19.95 -1.34 -0.81
C TYR A 126 -19.54 -2.82 -0.82
N GLY A 127 -18.33 -3.14 -0.34
CA GLY A 127 -17.86 -4.52 -0.18
C GLY A 127 -18.74 -5.35 0.76
N ARG A 128 -19.15 -4.79 1.91
CA ARG A 128 -20.06 -5.45 2.86
C ARG A 128 -21.42 -5.76 2.21
N ARG A 129 -22.01 -4.77 1.52
CA ARG A 129 -23.27 -4.94 0.77
C ARG A 129 -23.21 -6.03 -0.31
N ILE A 130 -22.09 -6.20 -1.00
CA ILE A 130 -21.93 -7.29 -1.98
C ILE A 130 -21.81 -8.65 -1.29
N SER A 131 -21.10 -8.74 -0.16
CA SER A 131 -20.96 -9.98 0.59
C SER A 131 -22.30 -10.47 1.12
N ASP A 132 -23.10 -9.58 1.72
CA ASP A 132 -24.41 -9.92 2.30
C ASP A 132 -25.43 -10.39 1.23
N LYS A 133 -25.32 -9.86 0.00
CA LYS A 133 -26.13 -10.29 -1.15
C LYS A 133 -25.75 -11.67 -1.69
N LYS A 134 -24.53 -12.17 -1.46
CA LYS A 134 -24.12 -13.52 -1.90
C LYS A 134 -24.60 -14.62 -0.95
N THR A 135 -24.79 -14.31 0.34
CA THR A 135 -25.27 -15.29 1.34
C THR A 135 -26.78 -15.54 1.28
N SER A 136 -27.54 -14.66 0.62
CA SER A 136 -29.00 -14.75 0.46
C SER A 136 -29.45 -15.50 -0.81
N GLY A 137 -28.50 -15.98 -1.63
CA GLY A 137 -28.76 -16.66 -2.90
C GLY A 137 -28.45 -18.17 -2.93
N VAL A 138 -28.18 -18.79 -1.78
CA VAL A 138 -28.02 -20.25 -1.69
C VAL A 138 -29.27 -20.82 -1.01
N CYS A 139 -30.22 -21.23 -1.82
CA CYS A 139 -31.28 -22.19 -1.52
C CYS A 139 -31.17 -23.32 -2.53
#